data_AF-A0A1G1E059-F1
#
_entry.id   AF-A0A1G1E059-F1
#
_cell.length_a   1.000
_cell.length_b   1.000
_cell.length_c   1.000
_cell.angle_alpha   90.00
_cell.angle_beta   90.00
_cell.angle_gamma   90.00
#
_symmetry.space_group_name_H-M   'P 1'
#
loop_
_entity.id
_entity.type
_entity.pdbx_description
1 polymer ?
#
loop_
_entity_poly.entity_id
_entity_poly.type
_entity_poly.pdbx_seq_one_letter_code
_entity_poly.pdbx_strand_id
1 'polypeptide(L)'
;MKVELLAITPDAEKLIEKAGRTCYLSFDKITKDSTEKFIRMLVKSGHESVLEHAYATFRITGGSRAFTHQIVRHRLCSFSQQSQRYVDEKGFEVVTPPSIEKNREAKSLFDNFIENAKETYIKLQSLGIRKEDARFVLPNAVESEIVISANFREWRHVLKERCDKAAQWEIRETALEILKILKNYAPVVFEDFDINEDEKTASVRTKT
;
A
#
# COMPACT_ATOMS: atom_id res chain seq x y z
N MET A 1 -11.23 -3.16 4.81
CA MET A 1 -10.18 -2.89 3.81
C MET A 1 -9.80 -4.16 3.07
N LYS A 2 -9.65 -4.11 1.76
CA LYS A 2 -9.27 -5.24 0.90
C LYS A 2 -8.06 -4.83 0.06
N VAL A 3 -7.03 -5.68 0.05
CA VAL A 3 -5.85 -5.55 -0.81
C VAL A 3 -5.93 -6.61 -1.90
N GLU A 4 -5.94 -6.19 -3.14
CA GLU A 4 -6.06 -7.05 -4.33
C GLU A 4 -4.84 -6.86 -5.23
N LEU A 5 -4.14 -7.94 -5.57
CA LEU A 5 -3.09 -7.91 -6.59
C LEU A 5 -3.73 -7.88 -7.97
N LEU A 6 -3.54 -6.79 -8.72
CA LEU A 6 -4.02 -6.66 -10.09
C LEU A 6 -3.03 -7.20 -11.11
N ALA A 7 -1.74 -6.95 -10.89
CA ALA A 7 -0.68 -7.38 -11.79
C ALA A 7 0.66 -7.51 -11.07
N ILE A 8 1.49 -8.42 -11.56
CA ILE A 8 2.89 -8.58 -11.16
C ILE A 8 3.70 -9.00 -12.38
N THR A 9 4.97 -8.56 -12.47
CA THR A 9 5.86 -8.97 -13.55
C THR A 9 5.98 -10.51 -13.61
N PRO A 10 5.65 -11.14 -14.75
CA PRO A 10 5.84 -12.59 -14.92
C PRO A 10 7.31 -12.97 -14.74
N ASP A 11 7.58 -14.08 -14.07
CA ASP A 11 8.94 -14.57 -13.79
C ASP A 11 9.86 -13.49 -13.18
N ALA A 12 9.33 -12.60 -12.34
CA ALA A 12 10.00 -11.41 -11.81
C ALA A 12 11.43 -11.68 -11.29
N GLU A 13 11.63 -12.75 -10.53
CA GLU A 13 12.95 -13.09 -9.97
C GLU A 13 13.97 -13.49 -11.05
N LYS A 14 13.55 -14.25 -12.06
CA LYS A 14 14.42 -14.60 -13.20
C LYS A 14 14.74 -13.36 -14.04
N LEU A 15 13.78 -12.45 -14.21
CA LEU A 15 14.01 -11.17 -14.87
C LEU A 15 15.07 -10.35 -14.13
N ILE A 16 14.99 -10.28 -12.79
CA ILE A 16 15.97 -9.59 -11.94
C ILE A 16 17.36 -10.20 -12.13
N GLU A 17 17.51 -11.53 -12.11
CA GLU A 17 18.81 -12.17 -12.36
C GLU A 17 19.35 -11.82 -13.74
N LYS A 18 18.52 -11.94 -14.77
CA LYS A 18 18.93 -11.62 -16.15
C LYS A 18 19.37 -10.16 -16.29
N ALA A 19 18.62 -9.22 -15.69
CA ALA A 19 18.97 -7.81 -15.69
C ALA A 19 20.30 -7.56 -14.97
N GLY A 20 20.49 -8.13 -13.78
CA GLY A 20 21.73 -7.96 -13.02
C GLY A 20 22.96 -8.56 -13.71
N ARG A 21 22.80 -9.71 -14.37
CA ARG A 21 23.89 -10.35 -15.13
C ARG A 21 24.24 -9.61 -16.41
N THR A 22 23.33 -8.83 -16.99
CA THR A 22 23.59 -7.99 -18.16
C THR A 22 24.71 -6.99 -17.88
N CYS A 23 24.78 -6.43 -16.67
CA CYS A 23 25.84 -5.49 -16.26
C CYS A 23 27.25 -6.06 -16.38
N TYR A 24 27.41 -7.40 -16.35
CA TYR A 24 28.69 -8.09 -16.38
C TYR A 24 28.78 -9.14 -17.49
N LEU A 25 27.79 -9.20 -18.39
CA LEU A 25 27.65 -10.20 -19.45
C LEU A 25 27.83 -11.66 -18.98
N SER A 26 27.45 -11.95 -17.73
CA SER A 26 27.72 -13.23 -17.04
C SER A 26 26.59 -14.26 -17.18
N PHE A 27 26.04 -14.37 -18.39
CA PHE A 27 24.87 -15.20 -18.68
C PHE A 27 25.15 -16.70 -18.57
N ASP A 28 26.40 -17.10 -18.79
CA ASP A 28 26.91 -18.48 -18.62
C ASP A 28 26.70 -19.02 -17.19
N LYS A 29 26.56 -18.13 -16.21
CA LYS A 29 26.36 -18.46 -14.79
C LYS A 29 24.88 -18.61 -14.41
N ILE A 30 23.93 -18.47 -15.34
CA ILE A 30 22.51 -18.75 -15.09
C ILE A 30 22.32 -20.26 -15.08
N THR A 31 21.87 -20.80 -13.94
CA THR A 31 21.51 -22.20 -13.76
C THR A 31 20.12 -22.30 -13.18
N LYS A 32 19.60 -23.53 -13.02
CA LYS A 32 18.25 -23.76 -12.47
C LYS A 32 18.06 -23.13 -11.08
N ASP A 33 19.13 -23.08 -10.27
CA ASP A 33 19.07 -22.68 -8.86
C ASP A 33 19.90 -21.41 -8.58
N SER A 34 20.38 -20.71 -9.61
CA SER A 34 21.22 -19.52 -9.44
C SER A 34 20.44 -18.28 -9.04
N THR A 35 19.18 -18.16 -9.47
CA THR A 35 18.32 -16.98 -9.24
C THR A 35 18.25 -16.62 -7.77
N GLU A 36 17.95 -17.59 -6.90
CA GLU A 36 17.77 -17.31 -5.48
C GLU A 36 19.07 -16.80 -4.83
N LYS A 37 20.18 -17.50 -5.10
CA LYS A 37 21.51 -17.13 -4.58
C LYS A 37 21.92 -15.74 -5.04
N PHE A 38 21.62 -15.42 -6.30
CA PHE A 38 21.93 -14.13 -6.90
C PHE A 38 21.13 -13.00 -6.24
N ILE A 39 19.81 -13.15 -6.10
CA ILE A 39 18.94 -12.14 -5.46
C ILE A 39 19.32 -11.95 -3.99
N ARG A 40 19.51 -13.03 -3.22
CA ARG A 40 19.95 -12.95 -1.81
C ARG A 40 21.26 -12.17 -1.67
N MET A 41 22.22 -12.41 -2.55
CA MET A 41 23.48 -11.67 -2.60
C MET A 41 23.24 -10.17 -2.90
N LEU A 42 22.41 -9.83 -3.89
CA LEU A 42 22.10 -8.43 -4.23
C LEU A 42 21.46 -7.69 -3.05
N VAL A 43 20.45 -8.28 -2.42
CA VAL A 43 19.76 -7.72 -1.25
C VAL A 43 20.75 -7.55 -0.09
N LYS A 44 21.55 -8.58 0.23
CA LYS A 44 22.54 -8.54 1.32
C LYS A 44 23.61 -7.47 1.12
N SER A 45 24.01 -7.21 -0.13
CA SER A 45 25.01 -6.20 -0.49
C SER A 45 24.42 -4.80 -0.71
N GLY A 46 23.09 -4.63 -0.62
CA GLY A 46 22.43 -3.35 -0.87
C GLY A 46 22.40 -2.92 -2.34
N HIS A 47 22.71 -3.83 -3.27
CA HIS A 47 22.66 -3.58 -4.72
C HIS A 47 21.21 -3.72 -5.24
N GLU A 48 20.29 -2.97 -4.62
CA GLU A 48 18.85 -3.12 -4.83
C GLU A 48 18.34 -2.47 -6.14
N SER A 49 19.17 -1.73 -6.89
CA SER A 49 18.75 -1.10 -8.15
C SER A 49 18.25 -2.11 -9.20
N VAL A 50 18.79 -3.32 -9.21
CA VAL A 50 18.36 -4.39 -10.13
C VAL A 50 16.92 -4.85 -9.84
N LEU A 51 16.44 -4.66 -8.60
CA LEU A 51 15.06 -4.99 -8.22
C LEU A 51 14.04 -4.05 -8.86
N GLU A 52 14.47 -2.92 -9.43
CA GLU A 52 13.59 -1.95 -10.09
C GLU A 52 12.99 -2.48 -11.41
N HIS A 53 13.52 -3.57 -11.96
CA HIS A 53 13.01 -4.17 -13.21
C HIS A 53 11.73 -4.98 -13.04
N ALA A 54 11.35 -5.35 -11.81
CA ALA A 54 10.12 -6.07 -11.52
C ALA A 54 9.13 -5.17 -10.79
N TYR A 55 7.85 -5.24 -11.17
CA TYR A 55 6.77 -4.39 -10.68
C TYR A 55 5.62 -5.22 -10.13
N ALA A 56 4.89 -4.64 -9.18
CA ALA A 56 3.58 -5.11 -8.75
C ALA A 56 2.59 -3.96 -8.63
N THR A 57 1.34 -4.24 -8.96
CA THR A 57 0.21 -3.31 -8.93
C THR A 57 -0.89 -3.87 -8.04
N PHE A 58 -1.31 -3.07 -7.06
CA PHE A 58 -2.38 -3.41 -6.12
C PHE A 58 -3.55 -2.45 -6.26
N ARG A 59 -4.76 -2.97 -6.08
CA ARG A 59 -5.96 -2.17 -5.79
C ARG A 59 -6.29 -2.31 -4.32
N ILE A 60 -6.59 -1.19 -3.68
CA ILE A 60 -6.94 -1.10 -2.28
C ILE A 60 -8.30 -0.45 -2.19
N THR A 61 -9.24 -1.12 -1.54
CA THR A 61 -10.60 -0.63 -1.25
C THR A 61 -10.86 -0.70 0.25
N GLY A 62 -11.83 0.05 0.79
CA GLY A 62 -12.05 0.06 2.24
C GLY A 62 -11.00 0.80 3.05
N GLY A 63 -10.23 1.71 2.43
CA GLY A 63 -9.22 2.54 3.10
C GLY A 63 -9.63 4.00 3.17
N SER A 64 -9.25 4.70 4.24
CA SER A 64 -9.65 6.08 4.50
C SER A 64 -8.89 7.10 3.63
N ARG A 65 -9.44 8.29 3.48
CA ARG A 65 -8.70 9.42 2.89
C ARG A 65 -7.43 9.74 3.69
N ALA A 66 -7.45 9.59 5.02
CA ALA A 66 -6.27 9.74 5.88
C ALA A 66 -5.14 8.77 5.50
N PHE A 67 -5.47 7.50 5.26
CA PHE A 67 -4.54 6.49 4.77
C PHE A 67 -3.99 6.89 3.39
N THR A 68 -4.87 7.24 2.45
CA THR A 68 -4.40 7.57 1.09
C THR A 68 -3.48 8.78 1.07
N HIS A 69 -3.70 9.77 1.95
CA HIS A 69 -2.84 10.94 2.06
C HIS A 69 -1.43 10.61 2.58
N GLN A 70 -1.26 9.48 3.30
CA GLN A 70 0.07 8.98 3.70
C GLN A 70 0.73 8.17 2.59
N ILE A 71 -0.01 7.25 1.95
CA ILE A 71 0.58 6.34 0.96
C ILE A 71 1.07 7.07 -0.29
N VAL A 72 0.37 8.14 -0.72
CA VAL A 72 0.77 8.96 -1.88
C VAL A 72 2.05 9.77 -1.66
N ARG A 73 2.61 9.77 -0.44
CA ARG A 73 3.90 10.40 -0.13
C ARG A 73 5.09 9.56 -0.61
N HIS A 74 4.87 8.31 -0.96
CA HIS A 74 5.86 7.43 -1.60
C HIS A 74 5.92 7.72 -3.11
N ARG A 75 6.87 8.57 -3.48
CA ARG A 75 6.88 9.27 -4.78
C ARG A 75 7.33 8.40 -5.96
N LEU A 76 7.96 7.25 -5.71
CA LEU A 76 8.36 6.33 -6.78
C LEU A 76 7.28 5.29 -7.10
N CYS A 77 6.07 5.50 -6.57
CA CYS A 77 4.86 4.79 -6.92
C CYS A 77 4.05 5.57 -7.98
N SER A 78 3.22 4.86 -8.73
CA SER A 78 2.17 5.42 -9.59
C SER A 78 0.80 5.18 -8.95
N PHE A 79 -0.08 6.18 -8.99
CA PHE A 79 -1.38 6.15 -8.31
C PHE A 79 -2.54 6.42 -9.26
N SER A 80 -3.67 5.74 -9.04
CA SER A 80 -4.98 6.11 -9.60
C SER A 80 -6.01 5.99 -8.49
N GLN A 81 -6.59 7.12 -8.09
CA GLN A 81 -7.45 7.20 -6.90
C GLN A 81 -8.86 7.65 -7.28
N GLN A 82 -9.86 7.09 -6.60
CA GLN A 82 -11.24 7.56 -6.66
C GLN A 82 -11.29 9.08 -6.44
N SER A 83 -11.93 9.79 -7.38
CA SER A 83 -12.01 11.25 -7.34
C SER A 83 -13.31 11.74 -6.72
N GLN A 84 -13.20 12.45 -5.60
CA GLN A 84 -14.30 13.21 -4.99
C GLN A 84 -14.79 14.40 -5.82
N ARG A 85 -14.15 14.70 -6.97
CA ARG A 85 -14.65 15.71 -7.93
C ARG A 85 -15.69 15.12 -8.89
N TYR A 86 -15.60 13.82 -9.16
CA TYR A 86 -16.40 13.16 -10.20
C TYR A 86 -17.41 12.16 -9.61
N VAL A 87 -16.98 11.33 -8.66
CA VAL A 87 -17.83 10.33 -8.01
C VAL A 87 -18.85 11.02 -7.11
N ASP A 88 -20.06 10.50 -7.07
CA ASP A 88 -21.09 10.95 -6.14
C ASP A 88 -20.81 10.37 -4.74
N GLU A 89 -20.70 11.25 -3.75
CA GLU A 89 -20.38 10.90 -2.37
C GLU A 89 -21.59 11.07 -1.44
N LYS A 90 -22.82 11.22 -1.95
CA LYS A 90 -24.01 11.39 -1.08
C LYS A 90 -24.21 10.25 -0.07
N GLY A 91 -23.77 9.04 -0.41
CA GLY A 91 -23.83 7.85 0.43
C GLY A 91 -22.44 7.36 0.83
N PHE A 92 -21.47 8.25 1.06
CA PHE A 92 -20.10 7.84 1.37
C PHE A 92 -20.05 6.92 2.60
N GLU A 93 -19.17 5.93 2.53
CA GLU A 93 -18.83 5.08 3.67
C GLU A 93 -17.60 5.64 4.39
N VAL A 94 -17.37 5.18 5.62
CA VAL A 94 -16.25 5.64 6.46
C VAL A 94 -15.47 4.48 7.07
N VAL A 95 -14.18 4.70 7.27
CA VAL A 95 -13.34 3.84 8.09
C VAL A 95 -13.35 4.37 9.52
N THR A 96 -13.90 3.58 10.44
CA THR A 96 -13.88 3.91 11.87
C THR A 96 -12.57 3.47 12.52
N PRO A 97 -11.81 4.36 13.17
CA PRO A 97 -10.62 3.98 13.92
C PRO A 97 -10.93 2.98 15.05
N PRO A 98 -10.09 1.95 15.28
CA PRO A 98 -10.34 0.94 16.33
C PRO A 98 -10.47 1.52 17.75
N SER A 99 -9.80 2.64 18.04
CA SER A 99 -9.92 3.32 19.34
C SER A 99 -11.28 3.99 19.53
N ILE A 100 -11.91 4.46 18.44
CA ILE A 100 -13.26 5.00 18.43
C ILE A 100 -14.26 3.85 18.54
N GLU A 101 -14.08 2.79 17.75
CA GLU A 101 -14.96 1.60 17.75
C GLU A 101 -15.10 0.97 19.14
N LYS A 102 -14.00 0.90 19.91
CA LYS A 102 -13.98 0.30 21.25
C LYS A 102 -14.60 1.17 22.35
N ASN A 103 -14.86 2.45 22.09
CA ASN A 103 -15.45 3.36 23.06
C ASN A 103 -16.85 3.77 22.59
N ARG A 104 -17.87 3.29 23.30
CA ARG A 104 -19.29 3.51 22.93
C ARG A 104 -19.67 4.99 22.81
N GLU A 105 -19.17 5.84 23.71
CA GLU A 105 -19.45 7.28 23.68
C GLU A 105 -18.76 7.95 22.49
N ALA A 106 -17.48 7.63 22.26
CA ALA A 106 -16.73 8.13 21.11
C ALA A 106 -17.34 7.67 19.78
N LYS A 107 -17.78 6.41 19.69
CA LYS A 107 -18.46 5.85 18.51
C LYS A 107 -19.76 6.59 18.22
N SER A 108 -20.60 6.79 19.23
CA SER A 108 -21.86 7.55 19.10
C SER A 108 -21.60 8.99 18.61
N LEU A 109 -20.63 9.68 19.21
CA LEU A 109 -20.24 11.03 18.79
C LEU A 109 -19.75 11.05 17.34
N PHE A 110 -18.90 10.09 16.97
CA PHE A 110 -18.37 9.96 15.62
C PHE A 110 -19.49 9.71 14.60
N ASP A 111 -20.38 8.75 14.87
CA ASP A 111 -21.49 8.41 13.96
C ASP A 111 -22.44 9.60 13.74
N ASN A 112 -22.77 10.31 14.81
CA ASN A 112 -23.58 11.54 14.71
C ASN A 112 -22.90 12.60 13.85
N PHE A 113 -21.58 12.78 13.98
CA PHE A 113 -20.83 13.71 13.14
C PHE A 113 -20.82 13.28 11.67
N ILE A 114 -20.65 11.98 11.39
CA ILE A 114 -20.69 11.44 10.03
C ILE A 114 -22.06 11.69 9.37
N GLU A 115 -23.16 11.46 10.10
CA GLU A 115 -24.50 11.71 9.57
C GLU A 115 -24.71 13.20 9.24
N ASN A 116 -24.32 14.10 10.15
CA ASN A 116 -24.37 15.54 9.91
C ASN A 116 -23.54 15.95 8.67
N ALA A 117 -22.37 15.33 8.46
CA ALA A 117 -21.55 15.59 7.28
C ALA A 117 -22.22 15.11 5.98
N LYS A 118 -22.89 13.94 5.99
CA LYS A 118 -23.69 13.44 4.86
C LYS A 118 -24.83 14.39 4.51
N GLU A 119 -25.63 14.76 5.50
CA GLU A 119 -26.74 15.71 5.32
C GLU A 119 -26.24 17.05 4.77
N THR A 120 -25.13 17.57 5.31
CA THR A 120 -24.53 18.82 4.86
C THR A 120 -24.06 18.72 3.40
N TYR A 121 -23.39 17.63 3.02
CA TYR A 121 -22.96 17.42 1.64
C TYR A 121 -24.16 17.39 0.67
N ILE A 122 -25.21 16.64 1.01
CA ILE A 122 -26.45 16.57 0.22
C ILE A 122 -27.09 17.95 0.07
N LYS A 123 -27.15 18.72 1.16
CA LYS A 123 -27.72 20.07 1.16
C LYS A 123 -26.90 21.05 0.32
N LEU A 124 -25.57 20.99 0.37
CA LEU A 124 -24.72 21.80 -0.51
C LEU A 124 -24.96 21.45 -1.99
N GLN A 125 -25.06 20.17 -2.32
CA GLN A 125 -25.40 19.72 -3.67
C GLN A 125 -26.78 20.22 -4.13
N SER A 126 -27.81 20.20 -3.27
CA SER A 126 -29.15 20.68 -3.63
C SER A 126 -29.23 22.20 -3.83
N LEU A 127 -28.30 22.95 -3.23
CA LEU A 127 -28.12 24.39 -3.47
C LEU A 127 -27.31 24.70 -4.75
N GLY A 128 -26.96 23.70 -5.54
CA GLY A 128 -26.22 23.87 -6.80
C GLY A 128 -24.70 24.01 -6.64
N ILE A 129 -24.15 23.79 -5.44
CA ILE A 129 -22.69 23.78 -5.23
C ILE A 129 -22.10 22.57 -5.93
N ARG A 130 -20.99 22.74 -6.66
CA ARG A 130 -20.34 21.65 -7.38
C ARG A 130 -19.70 20.66 -6.41
N LYS A 131 -19.58 19.39 -6.82
CA LYS A 131 -18.98 18.32 -6.01
C LYS A 131 -17.58 18.68 -5.49
N GLU A 132 -16.79 19.37 -6.32
CA GLU A 132 -15.41 19.76 -5.97
C GLU A 132 -15.31 20.74 -4.80
N ASP A 133 -16.36 21.51 -4.53
CA ASP A 133 -16.44 22.43 -3.40
C ASP A 133 -17.25 21.81 -2.25
N ALA A 134 -18.38 21.15 -2.57
CA ALA A 134 -19.21 20.49 -1.56
C ALA A 134 -18.44 19.45 -0.75
N ARG A 135 -17.46 18.77 -1.36
CA ARG A 135 -16.62 17.76 -0.70
C ARG A 135 -15.80 18.30 0.47
N PHE A 136 -15.67 19.61 0.67
CA PHE A 136 -14.88 20.17 1.78
C PHE A 136 -15.45 19.84 3.15
N VAL A 137 -16.71 19.37 3.22
CA VAL A 137 -17.31 18.87 4.47
C VAL A 137 -17.04 17.38 4.70
N LEU A 138 -16.47 16.67 3.72
CA LEU A 138 -16.16 15.25 3.84
C LEU A 138 -14.98 15.03 4.79
N PRO A 139 -15.13 14.18 5.82
CA PRO A 139 -14.06 13.94 6.77
C PRO A 139 -12.96 13.05 6.19
N ASN A 140 -11.78 13.07 6.84
CA ASN A 140 -10.66 12.20 6.49
C ASN A 140 -10.98 10.69 6.60
N ALA A 141 -12.04 10.34 7.33
CA ALA A 141 -12.49 8.97 7.51
C ALA A 141 -13.20 8.40 6.28
N VAL A 142 -13.60 9.24 5.31
CA VAL A 142 -14.29 8.78 4.09
C VAL A 142 -13.49 7.69 3.39
N GLU A 143 -14.16 6.59 3.06
CA GLU A 143 -13.60 5.50 2.30
C GLU A 143 -13.19 5.98 0.89
N SER A 144 -12.06 5.47 0.42
CA SER A 144 -11.55 5.71 -0.91
C SER A 144 -11.00 4.41 -1.47
N GLU A 145 -11.07 4.31 -2.78
CA GLU A 145 -10.32 3.30 -3.53
C GLU A 145 -9.07 3.90 -4.18
N ILE A 146 -7.99 3.13 -4.22
CA ILE A 146 -6.74 3.53 -4.86
C ILE A 146 -6.03 2.33 -5.51
N VAL A 147 -5.53 2.53 -6.72
CA VAL A 147 -4.58 1.63 -7.38
C VAL A 147 -3.17 2.19 -7.20
N ILE A 148 -2.24 1.33 -6.81
CA ILE A 148 -0.84 1.66 -6.55
C ILE A 148 0.04 0.70 -7.34
N SER A 149 0.93 1.23 -8.17
CA SER A 149 1.96 0.44 -8.86
C SER A 149 3.35 0.91 -8.44
N ALA A 150 4.25 -0.03 -8.15
CA ALA A 150 5.64 0.29 -7.85
C ALA A 150 6.56 -0.87 -8.26
N ASN A 151 7.84 -0.57 -8.44
CA ASN A 151 8.85 -1.61 -8.61
C ASN A 151 9.20 -2.27 -7.27
N PHE A 152 9.88 -3.42 -7.30
CA PHE A 152 10.17 -4.18 -6.08
C PHE A 152 11.10 -3.43 -5.12
N ARG A 153 12.01 -2.59 -5.61
CA ARG A 153 12.84 -1.74 -4.73
C ARG A 153 11.99 -0.75 -3.96
N GLU A 154 11.07 -0.06 -4.63
CA GLU A 154 10.15 0.87 -3.98
C GLU A 154 9.19 0.15 -3.04
N TRP A 155 8.67 -1.03 -3.42
CA TRP A 155 7.87 -1.84 -2.50
C TRP A 155 8.67 -2.18 -1.24
N ARG A 156 9.93 -2.61 -1.36
CA ARG A 156 10.79 -2.83 -0.19
C ARG A 156 10.93 -1.56 0.68
N HIS A 157 11.08 -0.38 0.08
CA HIS A 157 11.14 0.88 0.82
C HIS A 157 9.82 1.19 1.55
N VAL A 158 8.68 1.13 0.85
CA VAL A 158 7.35 1.33 1.42
C VAL A 158 7.11 0.40 2.60
N LEU A 159 7.46 -0.88 2.46
CA LEU A 159 7.29 -1.89 3.50
C LEU A 159 8.17 -1.64 4.71
N LYS A 160 9.46 -1.28 4.52
CA LYS A 160 10.36 -0.90 5.62
C LYS A 160 9.79 0.26 6.46
N GLU A 161 9.24 1.28 5.81
CA GLU A 161 8.70 2.46 6.49
C GLU A 161 7.31 2.23 7.11
N ARG A 162 6.45 1.44 6.44
CA ARG A 162 5.02 1.36 6.79
C ARG A 162 4.66 0.13 7.60
N CYS A 163 5.47 -0.92 7.61
CA CYS A 163 5.31 -2.04 8.53
C CYS A 163 5.83 -1.75 9.95
N ASP A 164 6.44 -0.58 10.18
CA ASP A 164 6.96 -0.15 11.48
C ASP A 164 5.84 0.15 12.50
N LYS A 165 6.09 -0.11 13.78
CA LYS A 165 5.14 0.10 14.88
C LYS A 165 4.72 1.57 15.06
N ALA A 166 5.56 2.52 14.66
CA ALA A 166 5.27 3.95 14.69
C ALA A 166 4.32 4.39 13.57
N ALA A 167 4.18 3.61 12.49
CA ALA A 167 3.22 3.92 11.43
C ALA A 167 1.77 3.79 11.93
N GLN A 168 0.86 4.61 11.40
CA GLN A 168 -0.56 4.50 11.74
C GLN A 168 -1.07 3.08 11.42
N TRP A 169 -1.89 2.52 12.31
CA TRP A 169 -2.43 1.16 12.20
C TRP A 169 -2.98 0.83 10.79
N GLU A 170 -3.68 1.75 10.14
CA GLU A 170 -4.34 1.48 8.85
C GLU A 170 -3.35 1.28 7.70
N ILE A 171 -2.39 2.18 7.54
CA ILE A 171 -1.33 2.04 6.52
C ILE A 171 -0.42 0.84 6.84
N ARG A 172 -0.23 0.54 8.13
CA ARG A 172 0.55 -0.61 8.58
C ARG A 172 -0.08 -1.93 8.21
N GLU A 173 -1.37 -2.10 8.49
CA GLU A 173 -2.12 -3.28 8.09
C GLU A 173 -2.15 -3.44 6.57
N THR A 174 -2.34 -2.33 5.84
CA THR A 174 -2.26 -2.34 4.37
C THR A 174 -0.90 -2.84 3.87
N ALA A 175 0.19 -2.29 4.40
CA ALA A 175 1.54 -2.65 4.01
C ALA A 175 1.86 -4.12 4.34
N LEU A 176 1.38 -4.64 5.47
CA LEU A 176 1.55 -6.04 5.83
C LEU A 176 0.86 -7.00 4.86
N GLU A 177 -0.39 -6.69 4.46
CA GLU A 177 -1.09 -7.53 3.50
C GLU A 177 -0.42 -7.49 2.12
N ILE A 178 0.10 -6.33 1.71
CA ILE A 178 0.95 -6.23 0.50
C ILE A 178 2.21 -7.10 0.63
N LEU A 179 2.92 -7.05 1.77
CA LEU A 179 4.10 -7.87 2.01
C LEU A 179 3.76 -9.36 1.94
N LYS A 180 2.69 -9.82 2.58
CA LYS A 180 2.24 -11.22 2.55
C LYS A 180 2.00 -11.69 1.11
N ILE A 181 1.32 -10.87 0.30
CA ILE A 181 1.12 -11.17 -1.12
C ILE A 181 2.46 -11.22 -1.86
N LEU A 182 3.32 -10.22 -1.69
CA LEU A 182 4.61 -10.17 -2.39
C LEU A 182 5.53 -11.35 -2.03
N LYS A 183 5.53 -11.81 -0.77
CA LYS A 183 6.27 -13.02 -0.35
C LYS A 183 5.76 -14.29 -1.04
N ASN A 184 4.49 -14.35 -1.44
CA ASN A 184 3.96 -15.50 -2.18
C ASN A 184 4.40 -15.50 -3.65
N TYR A 185 4.57 -14.34 -4.27
CA TYR A 185 4.87 -14.23 -5.71
C TYR A 185 6.35 -13.98 -6.04
N ALA A 186 7.12 -13.38 -5.14
CA ALA A 186 8.55 -13.11 -5.28
C ALA A 186 9.28 -13.39 -3.95
N PRO A 187 9.24 -14.65 -3.47
CA PRO A 187 9.68 -15.01 -2.12
C PRO A 187 11.11 -14.56 -1.82
N VAL A 188 12.05 -14.74 -2.73
CA VAL A 188 13.48 -14.46 -2.46
C VAL A 188 13.75 -12.96 -2.39
N VAL A 189 12.95 -12.14 -3.06
CA VAL A 189 13.05 -10.68 -2.99
C VAL A 189 12.58 -10.14 -1.64
N PHE A 190 11.65 -10.81 -0.97
CA PHE A 190 10.98 -10.32 0.25
C PHE A 190 11.15 -11.25 1.48
N GLU A 191 11.91 -12.35 1.38
CA GLU A 191 12.08 -13.34 2.45
C GLU A 191 12.78 -12.78 3.71
N ASP A 192 13.57 -11.71 3.55
CA ASP A 192 14.32 -11.05 4.62
C ASP A 192 13.45 -10.19 5.56
N PHE A 193 12.19 -9.96 5.21
CA PHE A 193 11.21 -9.35 6.11
C PHE A 193 10.65 -10.39 7.08
N ASP A 194 10.81 -10.18 8.39
CA ASP A 194 10.14 -10.95 9.43
C ASP A 194 8.82 -10.30 9.80
N ILE A 195 7.73 -11.06 9.70
CA ILE A 195 6.38 -10.61 10.06
C ILE A 195 6.12 -11.01 11.51
N ASN A 196 5.71 -10.04 12.32
CA ASN A 196 5.17 -10.26 13.66
C ASN A 196 3.65 -10.07 13.60
N GLU A 197 2.91 -11.18 13.58
CA GLU A 197 1.44 -11.18 13.49
C GLU A 197 0.78 -10.59 14.75
N ASP A 198 1.38 -10.76 15.93
CA ASP A 198 0.82 -10.27 17.20
C ASP A 198 0.85 -8.74 17.26
N GLU A 199 1.97 -8.13 16.87
CA GLU A 199 2.13 -6.68 16.86
C GLU A 199 1.60 -6.02 15.57
N LYS A 200 1.24 -6.84 14.57
CA LYS A 200 0.97 -6.38 13.21
C LYS A 200 2.09 -5.46 12.72
N THR A 201 3.33 -5.96 12.75
CA THR A 201 4.52 -5.27 12.25
C THR A 201 5.37 -6.20 11.37
N ALA A 202 6.29 -5.62 10.61
CA ALA A 202 7.34 -6.37 9.94
C ALA A 202 8.63 -5.55 9.87
N SER A 203 9.77 -6.22 9.99
CA SER A 203 11.09 -5.59 9.93
C SER A 203 12.06 -6.45 9.12
N VAL A 204 13.09 -5.83 8.55
CA VAL A 204 14.14 -6.55 7.84
C VAL A 204 15.11 -7.14 8.85
N ARG A 205 15.48 -8.42 8.69
CA ARG A 205 16.50 -9.09 9.49
C ARG A 205 17.80 -8.27 9.48
N THR A 206 18.14 -7.68 10.61
CA THR A 206 19.45 -7.06 10.81
C THR A 206 20.51 -8.15 10.83
N LYS A 207 21.63 -7.94 10.12
CA LYS A 207 22.77 -8.86 10.09
C LYS A 207 23.25 -9.11 11.52
N THR A 208 23.14 -10.35 12.01
CA THR A 208 24.03 -10.88 13.04
C THR A 208 25.41 -11.15 12.45
#